data_AF-A0A383W4Z9-F1
#
_entry.id   AF-A0A383W4Z9-F1
#
_cell.length_a   1.000
_cell.length_b   1.000
_cell.length_c   1.000
_cell.angle_alpha   90.00
_cell.angle_beta   90.00
_cell.angle_gamma   90.00
#
_symmetry.space_group_name_H-M   'P 1'
#
loop_
_entity.id
_entity.type
_entity.pdbx_description
1 polymer ?
#
loop_
_entity_poly.entity_id
_entity_poly.type
_entity_poly.pdbx_seq_one_letter_code
_entity_poly.pdbx_strand_id
1 'polypeptide(L)'
;GKNFDRTFTHPKCPIAPLYPKFGQLLALSKQHDPAGMFKTKLFDRMVNQGKFDLTPRCSALNKCYCSADIHCAAGHKCVPSLAFPGYKLCKAAMKNEPGSILPEMLMAAVNAV
;
A
#
# COMPACT_ATOMS: atom_id res chain seq x y z
N GLY A 1 11.00 8.11 -5.72
CA GLY A 1 10.47 7.30 -6.85
C GLY A 1 9.04 6.92 -6.54
N LYS A 2 8.17 6.95 -7.54
CA LYS A 2 6.71 7.02 -7.41
C LYS A 2 6.07 5.65 -7.14
N ASN A 3 5.53 5.45 -5.93
CA ASN A 3 4.97 4.21 -5.36
C ASN A 3 3.55 3.86 -5.87
N PHE A 4 3.23 4.17 -7.11
CA PHE A 4 1.84 4.18 -7.59
C PHE A 4 1.23 2.79 -7.72
N ASP A 5 2.02 1.77 -8.10
CA ASP A 5 1.49 0.45 -8.43
C ASP A 5 0.73 -0.18 -7.26
N ARG A 6 1.34 -0.27 -6.07
CA ARG A 6 0.67 -0.81 -4.86
C ARG A 6 -0.55 -0.01 -4.42
N THR A 7 -0.59 1.29 -4.74
CA THR A 7 -1.72 2.17 -4.40
C THR A 7 -2.92 1.86 -5.28
N PHE A 8 -2.72 1.81 -6.60
CA PHE A 8 -3.80 1.57 -7.57
C PHE A 8 -4.19 0.10 -7.70
N THR A 9 -3.40 -0.81 -7.14
CA THR A 9 -3.67 -2.26 -7.09
C THR A 9 -3.99 -2.76 -5.67
N HIS A 10 -4.38 -1.86 -4.76
CA HIS A 10 -4.71 -2.26 -3.40
C HIS A 10 -5.97 -3.16 -3.40
N PRO A 11 -5.93 -4.38 -2.83
CA PRO A 11 -7.01 -5.35 -2.97
C PRO A 11 -8.33 -4.92 -2.33
N LYS A 12 -8.28 -4.02 -1.33
CA LYS A 12 -9.47 -3.43 -0.68
C LYS A 12 -10.00 -2.17 -1.36
N CYS A 13 -9.30 -1.64 -2.37
CA CYS A 13 -9.67 -0.40 -3.06
C CYS A 13 -9.50 -0.59 -4.58
N PRO A 14 -10.28 -1.48 -5.21
CA PRO A 14 -10.19 -1.68 -6.65
C PRO A 14 -10.69 -0.41 -7.35
N ILE A 15 -9.87 0.16 -8.25
CA ILE A 15 -10.18 1.44 -8.88
C ILE A 15 -11.40 1.33 -9.81
N ALA A 16 -11.43 0.37 -10.74
CA ALA A 16 -12.47 0.32 -11.77
C ALA A 16 -13.92 0.35 -11.21
N PRO A 17 -14.27 -0.41 -10.15
CA PRO A 17 -15.60 -0.33 -9.53
C PRO A 17 -15.96 1.02 -8.89
N LEU A 18 -14.97 1.84 -8.51
CA LEU A 18 -15.21 3.14 -7.87
C LEU A 18 -15.61 4.24 -8.87
N TYR A 19 -15.49 3.98 -10.18
CA TYR A 19 -15.80 4.94 -11.23
C TYR A 19 -16.97 4.43 -12.10
N PRO A 20 -18.20 4.93 -11.92
CA PRO A 20 -19.38 4.40 -12.62
C PRO A 20 -19.29 4.46 -14.15
N LYS A 21 -18.50 5.41 -14.70
CA LYS A 21 -18.29 5.58 -16.14
C LYS A 21 -17.00 4.92 -16.65
N PHE A 22 -16.37 4.04 -15.87
CA PHE A 22 -15.10 3.40 -16.26
C PHE A 22 -15.23 2.64 -17.59
N GLY A 23 -16.38 2.00 -17.85
CA GLY A 23 -16.64 1.37 -19.16
C GLY A 23 -16.61 2.35 -20.34
N GLN A 24 -17.09 3.59 -20.15
CA GLN A 24 -17.02 4.64 -21.19
C GLN A 24 -15.58 5.06 -21.44
N LEU A 25 -14.76 5.17 -20.39
CA LEU A 25 -13.33 5.44 -20.52
C LEU A 25 -12.63 4.33 -21.34
N LEU A 26 -12.94 3.06 -21.09
CA LEU A 26 -12.38 1.94 -21.86
C LEU A 26 -12.79 1.97 -23.33
N ALA A 27 -14.05 2.32 -23.62
CA ALA A 27 -14.54 2.46 -24.99
C ALA A 27 -13.81 3.60 -25.73
N LEU A 28 -13.68 4.77 -25.10
CA LEU A 28 -12.94 5.91 -25.65
C LEU A 28 -11.46 5.58 -25.87
N SER A 29 -10.83 4.89 -24.92
CA SER A 29 -9.45 4.44 -25.05
C SER A 29 -9.27 3.52 -26.26
N LYS A 30 -10.18 2.56 -26.48
CA LYS A 30 -10.13 1.66 -27.64
C LYS A 30 -10.39 2.39 -28.96
N GLN A 31 -11.25 3.41 -28.96
CA GLN A 31 -11.56 4.21 -30.15
C GLN A 31 -10.38 5.08 -30.59
N HIS A 32 -9.69 5.72 -29.65
CA HIS A 32 -8.65 6.70 -29.95
C HIS A 32 -7.22 6.15 -29.89
N ASP A 33 -7.01 5.01 -29.21
CA ASP A 33 -5.72 4.31 -29.15
C ASP A 33 -5.92 2.79 -29.36
N PRO A 34 -6.34 2.36 -30.56
CA PRO A 34 -6.63 0.96 -30.84
C PRO A 34 -5.38 0.06 -30.75
N ALA A 35 -4.20 0.64 -30.98
CA ALA A 35 -2.91 -0.06 -30.84
C ALA A 35 -2.41 -0.10 -29.39
N GLY A 36 -3.03 0.64 -28.46
CA GLY A 36 -2.64 0.71 -27.05
C GLY A 36 -1.28 1.36 -26.82
N MET A 37 -0.83 2.24 -27.71
CA MET A 37 0.48 2.89 -27.63
C MET A 37 0.65 3.75 -26.37
N PHE A 38 -0.45 4.31 -25.85
CA PHE A 38 -0.45 5.12 -24.63
C PHE A 38 -0.88 4.34 -23.38
N LYS A 39 -1.20 3.05 -23.54
CA LYS A 39 -1.61 2.19 -22.43
C LYS A 39 -0.41 1.78 -21.60
N THR A 40 -0.47 2.00 -20.29
CA THR A 40 0.59 1.57 -19.38
C THR A 40 0.27 0.21 -18.75
N LYS A 41 1.32 -0.54 -18.37
CA LYS A 41 1.16 -1.80 -17.62
C LYS A 41 0.33 -1.63 -16.34
N LEU A 42 0.45 -0.47 -15.67
CA LEU A 42 -0.34 -0.16 -14.49
C LEU A 42 -1.83 -0.05 -14.82
N PHE A 43 -2.16 0.66 -15.92
CA PHE A 43 -3.54 0.76 -16.37
C PHE A 43 -4.11 -0.61 -16.73
N ASP A 44 -3.35 -1.47 -17.41
CA ASP A 44 -3.74 -2.86 -17.65
C ASP A 44 -4.06 -3.61 -16.36
N ARG A 45 -3.20 -3.53 -15.34
CA ARG A 45 -3.45 -4.16 -14.05
C ARG A 45 -4.70 -3.59 -13.40
N MET A 46 -4.90 -2.28 -13.40
CA MET A 46 -6.08 -1.64 -12.83
C MET A 46 -7.38 -2.09 -13.51
N VAL A 47 -7.40 -2.12 -14.85
CA VAL A 47 -8.56 -2.58 -15.63
C VAL A 47 -8.89 -4.02 -15.31
N ASN A 48 -7.87 -4.88 -15.19
CA ASN A 48 -8.02 -6.29 -14.85
C ASN A 48 -8.16 -6.55 -13.33
N GLN A 49 -8.36 -5.51 -12.51
CA GLN A 49 -8.45 -5.61 -11.06
C GLN A 49 -7.28 -6.37 -10.41
N GLY A 50 -6.10 -6.26 -11.02
CA GLY A 50 -4.86 -6.83 -10.54
C GLY A 50 -4.51 -6.30 -9.16
N LYS A 51 -3.91 -7.18 -8.35
CA LYS A 51 -3.49 -6.90 -6.98
C LYS A 51 -1.97 -6.88 -6.91
N PHE A 52 -1.41 -6.19 -5.93
CA PHE A 52 0.00 -6.37 -5.59
C PHE A 52 0.24 -7.76 -4.98
N ASP A 53 1.45 -8.27 -5.15
CA ASP A 53 1.86 -9.56 -4.61
C ASP A 53 2.47 -9.41 -3.22
N LEU A 54 2.07 -10.31 -2.31
CA LEU A 54 2.63 -10.43 -0.97
C LEU A 54 3.81 -11.40 -0.99
N THR A 55 5.00 -10.86 -1.24
CA THR A 55 6.26 -11.62 -1.23
C THR A 55 7.17 -11.17 -0.09
N PRO A 56 8.14 -12.00 0.34
CA PRO A 56 9.10 -11.58 1.37
C PRO A 56 9.76 -10.25 1.00
N ARG A 57 9.81 -9.33 1.97
CA ARG A 57 10.37 -7.98 1.84
C ARG A 57 9.68 -7.08 0.78
N CYS A 58 8.48 -7.43 0.30
CA CYS A 58 7.79 -6.65 -0.73
C CYS A 58 7.53 -5.18 -0.35
N SER A 59 7.33 -4.89 0.95
CA SER A 59 7.09 -3.53 1.42
C SER A 59 8.37 -2.69 1.38
N ALA A 60 9.52 -3.31 1.66
CA ALA A 60 10.83 -2.65 1.55
C ALA A 60 11.17 -2.31 0.08
N LEU A 61 10.68 -3.11 -0.86
CA LEU A 61 10.78 -2.87 -2.31
C LEU A 61 9.67 -1.96 -2.85
N ASN A 62 8.80 -1.41 -1.99
CA ASN A 62 7.62 -0.63 -2.34
C ASN A 62 6.61 -1.32 -3.28
N LYS A 63 6.62 -2.66 -3.31
CA LYS A 63 5.72 -3.46 -4.15
C LYS A 63 4.39 -3.77 -3.49
N CYS A 64 4.31 -3.71 -2.16
CA CYS A 64 3.10 -4.02 -1.40
C CYS A 64 2.95 -3.11 -0.17
N TYR A 65 1.81 -3.22 0.50
CA TYR A 65 1.66 -2.82 1.90
C TYR A 65 1.81 -4.05 2.80
N CYS A 66 2.41 -3.88 3.98
CA CYS A 66 2.63 -5.01 4.86
C CYS A 66 1.30 -5.53 5.46
N SER A 67 1.24 -6.84 5.64
CA SER A 67 0.17 -7.52 6.40
C SER A 67 0.76 -8.44 7.46
N ALA A 68 2.01 -8.89 7.25
CA ALA A 68 2.85 -9.64 8.17
C ALA A 68 4.31 -9.11 8.15
N ASP A 69 5.08 -9.42 9.19
CA ASP A 69 6.46 -8.96 9.38
C ASP A 69 7.39 -9.39 8.24
N ILE A 70 7.13 -10.55 7.61
CA ILE A 70 7.91 -11.06 6.47
C ILE A 70 7.91 -10.10 5.26
N HIS A 71 6.92 -9.21 5.14
CA HIS A 71 6.85 -8.21 4.07
C HIS A 71 7.77 -7.01 4.33
N CYS A 72 8.22 -6.82 5.56
CA CYS A 72 9.08 -5.71 5.98
C CYS A 72 10.56 -6.03 5.77
N ALA A 73 11.41 -5.00 5.88
CA ALA A 73 12.85 -5.18 5.91
C ALA A 73 13.30 -5.89 7.20
N ALA A 74 14.52 -6.41 7.22
CA ALA A 74 15.10 -6.95 8.46
C ALA A 74 15.08 -5.89 9.57
N GLY A 75 14.82 -6.32 10.81
CA GLY A 75 14.69 -5.42 11.95
C GLY A 75 13.45 -4.52 11.93
N HIS A 76 12.44 -4.81 11.11
CA HIS A 76 11.15 -4.09 11.09
C HIS A 76 9.98 -5.03 11.35
N LYS A 77 8.90 -4.50 11.94
CA LYS A 77 7.64 -5.20 12.19
C LYS A 77 6.48 -4.50 11.49
N CYS A 78 5.50 -5.28 11.04
CA CYS A 78 4.27 -4.80 10.44
C CYS A 78 3.25 -4.48 11.54
N VAL A 79 3.21 -3.22 11.96
CA VAL A 79 2.41 -2.76 13.08
C VAL A 79 1.30 -1.80 12.62
N PRO A 80 0.21 -1.65 13.40
CA PRO A 80 -0.80 -0.62 13.12
C PRO A 80 -0.19 0.79 13.04
N SER A 81 -0.74 1.62 12.15
CA SER A 81 -0.41 3.04 12.08
C SER A 81 -0.97 3.79 13.28
N LEU A 82 -0.18 4.72 13.83
CA LEU A 82 -0.65 5.59 14.93
C LEU A 82 -1.74 6.56 14.47
N ALA A 83 -1.62 7.12 13.26
CA ALA A 83 -2.57 8.08 12.72
C ALA A 83 -3.83 7.41 12.15
N PHE A 84 -3.72 6.17 11.66
CA PHE A 84 -4.83 5.45 11.06
C PHE A 84 -4.80 3.96 11.48
N PRO A 85 -5.28 3.62 12.69
CA PRO A 85 -5.11 2.28 13.28
C PRO A 85 -5.65 1.10 12.45
N GLY A 86 -6.58 1.36 11.52
CA GLY A 86 -7.09 0.37 10.56
C GLY A 86 -6.08 -0.07 9.48
N TYR A 87 -4.93 0.60 9.39
CA TYR A 87 -3.87 0.31 8.42
C TYR A 87 -2.58 -0.08 9.13
N LYS A 88 -1.72 -0.85 8.44
CA LYS A 88 -0.42 -1.28 8.95
C LYS A 88 0.73 -0.65 8.17
N LEU A 89 1.87 -0.50 8.84
CA LEU A 89 3.12 -0.03 8.26
C LEU A 89 4.32 -0.79 8.85
N CYS A 90 5.40 -0.86 8.10
CA CYS A 90 6.66 -1.40 8.60
C CYS A 90 7.35 -0.36 9.49
N LYS A 91 7.44 -0.64 10.78
CA LYS A 91 8.16 0.19 11.76
C LYS A 91 9.43 -0.54 12.19
N ALA A 92 10.54 0.18 12.38
CA ALA A 92 11.73 -0.40 12.97
C ALA A 92 11.35 -1.05 14.31
N ALA A 93 11.71 -2.32 14.47
CA ALA A 93 11.68 -2.97 15.77
C ALA A 93 12.71 -2.23 16.61
N MET A 94 12.26 -1.57 17.68
CA MET A 94 13.17 -0.93 18.63
C MET A 94 14.21 -1.98 19.04
N LYS A 95 15.46 -1.82 18.60
CA LYS A 95 16.57 -2.29 19.42
C LYS A 95 16.53 -1.41 20.66
N ASN A 96 16.82 -1.96 21.83
CA ASN A 96 17.05 -1.17 23.03
C ASN A 96 18.29 -0.28 22.79
N GLU A 97 18.14 0.82 22.05
CA GLU A 97 19.18 1.83 21.88
C GLU A 97 18.89 2.96 22.87
N PRO A 98 19.87 3.31 23.72
CA PRO A 98 19.71 4.39 24.69
C PRO A 98 19.55 5.71 23.92
N GLY A 99 18.35 6.29 23.96
CA GLY A 99 18.02 7.57 23.30
C GLY A 99 16.66 7.63 22.58
N SER A 100 15.91 6.53 22.50
CA SER A 100 14.52 6.55 21.99
C SER A 100 13.58 7.21 23.00
N ILE A 101 13.18 8.46 22.76
CA ILE A 101 12.31 9.28 23.64
C ILE A 101 10.80 8.96 23.50
N LEU A 102 10.45 7.82 22.90
CA LEU A 102 9.05 7.43 22.65
C LEU A 102 8.40 6.41 23.62
N PRO A 103 9.00 5.94 24.75
CA PRO A 103 8.26 5.04 25.63
C PRO A 103 7.39 5.75 26.68
N GLU A 104 7.60 7.03 27.01
CA GLU A 104 6.84 7.65 28.12
C GLU A 104 5.48 8.23 27.72
N MET A 105 5.31 8.75 26.49
CA MET A 105 4.03 9.36 26.11
C MET A 105 2.92 8.34 25.81
N LEU A 106 3.24 7.08 25.53
CA LEU A 106 2.23 6.07 25.16
C LEU A 106 1.66 5.31 26.36
N MET A 107 2.40 5.21 27.47
CA MET A 107 1.91 4.58 28.70
C MET A 107 0.96 5.50 29.49
N ALA A 108 1.13 6.83 29.41
CA ALA A 108 0.27 7.79 30.10
C ALA A 108 -1.16 7.86 29.54
N ALA A 109 -1.36 7.56 28.25
CA ALA A 109 -2.69 7.61 27.62
C ALA A 109 -3.57 6.38 27.91
N VAL A 110 -2.99 5.28 28.41
CA VAL A 110 -3.73 4.05 28.73
C VAL A 110 -4.29 4.05 30.16
N ASN A 111 -3.71 4.86 31.06
CA ASN A 111 -4.15 4.96 32.46
C ASN A 111 -5.02 6.20 32.75
N ALA A 112 -5.47 6.92 31.73
CA ALA A 112 -6.33 8.11 31.87
C ALA A 112 -7.80 7.86 31.51
N VAL A 113 -8.25 6.60 31.52
CA VAL A 113 -9.68 6.21 31.47
C VAL A 113 -10.00 5.40 32.72
#